data_AF-A0A930T871-F1
#
_entry.id   AF-A0A930T871-F1
#
_cell.length_a   1.000
_cell.length_b   1.000
_cell.length_c   1.000
_cell.angle_alpha   90.00
_cell.angle_beta   90.00
_cell.angle_gamma   90.00
#
_symmetry.space_group_name_H-M   'P 1'
#
loop_
_entity.id
_entity.type
_entity.pdbx_description
1 polymer ?
#
loop_
_entity_poly.entity_id
_entity_poly.type
_entity_poly.pdbx_seq_one_letter_code
_entity_poly.pdbx_strand_id
1 'polypeptide(L)'
;MVSILAHAQNLVYTLLSLMPSVYQQENLEAMLGMFLEAQGHPLPQHSKSKSASALSRFLNIHKWSTRGVIRTVCNRVINEIVSEQTLGRQPFLQVIIDLTTLEKAGKFKALENAGQRLPRKTRFTFGCGVFSSWSVANTVEFPRMSGEKAPLLQQGWD
;
A
#
# COMPACT_ATOMS: atom_id res chain seq x y z
N MET A 1 31.06 5.36 1.91
CA MET A 1 29.88 5.77 2.69
C MET A 1 28.75 5.98 1.68
N VAL A 2 27.88 4.98 1.50
CA VAL A 2 26.73 5.15 0.61
C VAL A 2 25.82 6.19 1.28
N SER A 3 25.49 7.27 0.58
CA SER A 3 24.73 8.36 1.18
C SER A 3 23.29 7.90 1.45
N ILE A 4 22.64 8.46 2.48
CA ILE A 4 21.21 8.25 2.76
C ILE A 4 20.36 8.44 1.49
N LEU A 5 20.77 9.39 0.64
CA LEU A 5 20.17 9.64 -0.67
C LEU A 5 20.18 8.42 -1.59
N ALA A 6 21.29 7.69 -1.68
CA ALA A 6 21.40 6.51 -2.52
C ALA A 6 20.52 5.34 -2.01
N HIS A 7 20.40 5.16 -0.69
CA HIS A 7 19.48 4.17 -0.12
C HIS A 7 18.02 4.55 -0.42
N ALA A 8 17.65 5.82 -0.26
CA ALA A 8 16.31 6.31 -0.55
C ALA A 8 15.95 6.18 -2.04
N GLN A 9 16.84 6.59 -2.94
CA GLN A 9 16.64 6.44 -4.39
C GLN A 9 16.48 4.98 -4.80
N ASN A 10 17.32 4.08 -4.28
CA ASN A 10 17.23 2.66 -4.58
C ASN A 10 15.88 2.08 -4.13
N LEU A 11 15.39 2.46 -2.94
CA LEU A 11 14.07 2.03 -2.48
C LEU A 11 12.97 2.55 -3.41
N VAL A 12 12.97 3.84 -3.75
CA VAL A 12 11.96 4.43 -4.64
C VAL A 12 11.94 3.73 -5.99
N TYR A 13 13.09 3.53 -6.65
CA TYR A 13 13.14 2.83 -7.93
C TYR A 13 12.67 1.37 -7.83
N THR A 14 12.98 0.70 -6.71
CA THR A 14 12.47 -0.66 -6.46
C THR A 14 10.96 -0.68 -6.30
N LEU A 15 10.36 0.35 -5.67
CA LEU A 15 8.90 0.44 -5.56
C LEU A 15 8.23 0.77 -6.89
N LEU A 16 8.86 1.64 -7.70
CA LEU A 16 8.37 1.98 -9.03
C LEU A 16 8.41 0.76 -9.97
N SER A 17 9.45 -0.07 -9.90
CA SER A 17 9.55 -1.27 -10.75
C SER A 17 8.45 -2.31 -10.48
N LEU A 18 7.74 -2.22 -9.35
CA LEU A 18 6.57 -3.06 -9.06
C LEU A 18 5.33 -2.64 -9.85
N MET A 19 5.32 -1.46 -10.45
CA MET A 19 4.20 -0.96 -11.23
C MET A 19 4.24 -1.50 -12.67
N PRO A 20 3.18 -2.19 -13.13
CA PRO A 20 3.12 -2.78 -14.48
C PRO A 20 3.33 -1.82 -15.65
N SER A 21 3.03 -0.53 -15.50
CA SER A 21 3.14 0.45 -16.59
C SER A 21 3.82 1.75 -16.17
N VAL A 22 4.42 2.45 -17.14
CA VAL A 22 5.06 3.76 -16.93
C VAL A 22 4.07 4.76 -16.33
N TYR A 23 2.82 4.79 -16.80
CA TYR A 23 1.77 5.63 -16.21
C TYR A 23 1.52 5.34 -14.72
N GLN A 24 1.59 4.07 -14.32
CA GLN A 24 1.43 3.69 -12.91
C GLN A 24 2.65 4.05 -12.08
N GLN A 25 3.86 3.96 -12.66
CA GLN A 25 5.10 4.44 -12.04
C GLN A 25 5.00 5.94 -11.75
N GLU A 26 4.67 6.74 -12.75
CA GLU A 26 4.55 8.19 -12.61
C GLU A 26 3.45 8.60 -11.60
N ASN A 27 2.35 7.84 -11.53
CA ASN A 27 1.30 8.09 -10.52
C ASN A 27 1.78 7.76 -9.10
N LEU A 28 2.52 6.66 -8.93
CA LEU A 28 3.11 6.31 -7.63
C LEU A 28 4.17 7.35 -7.21
N GLU A 29 5.02 7.77 -8.14
CA GLU A 29 6.01 8.83 -7.93
C GLU A 29 5.35 10.14 -7.50
N ALA A 30 4.29 10.57 -8.20
CA ALA A 30 3.53 11.77 -7.84
C ALA A 30 2.96 11.69 -6.42
N MET A 31 2.44 10.53 -6.01
CA MET A 31 1.92 10.36 -4.64
C MET A 31 3.02 10.34 -3.59
N LEU A 32 4.15 9.70 -3.86
CA LEU A 32 5.31 9.73 -2.96
C LEU A 32 5.85 11.15 -2.81
N GLY A 33 5.92 11.91 -3.91
CA GLY A 33 6.28 13.32 -3.90
C GLY A 33 5.35 14.14 -3.00
N MET A 34 4.03 14.04 -3.20
CA MET A 34 3.05 14.73 -2.36
C MET A 34 3.15 14.35 -0.88
N PHE A 35 3.38 13.06 -0.58
CA PHE A 35 3.53 12.59 0.79
C PHE A 35 4.78 13.16 1.46
N LEU A 36 5.91 13.18 0.73
CA LEU A 36 7.19 13.67 1.24
C LEU A 36 7.28 15.19 1.31
N GLU A 37 6.54 15.93 0.46
CA GLU A 37 6.40 17.38 0.54
C GLU A 37 5.74 17.85 1.86
N ALA A 38 5.07 16.95 2.58
CA ALA A 38 4.52 17.18 3.92
C ALA A 38 3.59 18.41 4.05
N GLN A 39 2.91 18.81 2.97
CA GLN A 39 2.02 19.98 2.92
C GLN A 39 0.70 19.81 3.72
N GLY A 40 0.48 18.66 4.37
CA GLY A 40 -0.73 18.38 5.14
C GLY A 40 -1.98 18.06 4.29
N HIS A 41 -1.85 18.00 2.96
CA HIS A 41 -2.96 17.80 2.04
C HIS A 41 -2.77 16.53 1.17
N PRO A 42 -3.05 15.32 1.70
CA PRO A 42 -2.77 14.06 1.00
C PRO A 42 -3.80 13.71 -0.10
N LEU A 43 -4.76 14.60 -0.37
CA LEU A 43 -5.82 14.33 -1.34
C LEU A 43 -5.31 14.50 -2.78
N PRO A 44 -5.73 13.63 -3.73
CA PRO A 44 -5.35 13.71 -5.14
C PRO A 44 -5.56 15.07 -5.82
N GLN A 45 -6.47 15.89 -5.29
CA GLN A 45 -6.80 17.23 -5.79
C GLN A 45 -5.66 18.24 -5.67
N HIS A 46 -4.71 17.99 -4.76
CA HIS A 46 -3.57 18.88 -4.51
C HIS A 46 -2.34 18.47 -5.34
N SER A 47 -2.46 17.45 -6.18
CA SER A 47 -1.37 17.04 -7.07
C SER A 47 -1.15 18.09 -8.15
N LYS A 48 0.12 18.52 -8.28
CA LYS A 48 0.56 19.44 -9.35
C LYS A 48 0.99 18.69 -10.61
N SER A 49 1.44 17.45 -10.48
CA SER A 49 2.05 16.66 -11.56
C SER A 49 1.05 15.78 -12.29
N LYS A 50 0.03 15.26 -11.61
CA LYS A 50 -1.01 14.37 -12.17
C LYS A 50 -2.40 14.88 -11.82
N SER A 51 -3.37 14.59 -12.69
CA SER A 51 -4.76 14.96 -12.41
C SER A 51 -5.33 14.12 -11.26
N ALA A 52 -6.26 14.71 -10.50
CA ALA A 52 -6.95 14.02 -9.41
C ALA A 52 -7.68 12.75 -9.90
N SER A 53 -8.20 12.77 -11.13
CA SER A 53 -8.85 11.62 -11.75
C SER A 53 -7.86 10.50 -12.08
N ALA A 54 -6.66 10.81 -12.58
CA ALA A 54 -5.62 9.83 -12.86
C ALA A 54 -5.18 9.10 -11.58
N LEU A 55 -4.90 9.86 -10.52
CA LEU A 55 -4.53 9.31 -9.21
C LEU A 55 -5.67 8.49 -8.57
N SER A 56 -6.92 8.93 -8.71
CA SER A 56 -8.06 8.17 -8.24
C SER A 56 -8.20 6.83 -8.97
N ARG A 57 -8.00 6.79 -10.30
CA ARG A 57 -8.00 5.55 -11.09
C ARG A 57 -6.83 4.65 -10.70
N PHE A 58 -5.66 5.23 -10.41
CA PHE A 58 -4.50 4.51 -9.89
C PHE A 58 -4.80 3.76 -8.59
N LEU A 59 -5.45 4.42 -7.63
CA LEU A 59 -5.76 3.80 -6.35
C LEU A 59 -6.91 2.79 -6.42
N ASN A 60 -7.91 3.02 -7.27
CA ASN A 60 -9.17 2.27 -7.21
C ASN A 60 -9.40 1.27 -8.35
N ILE A 61 -8.82 1.50 -9.53
CA ILE A 61 -9.13 0.72 -10.75
C ILE A 61 -7.93 -0.07 -11.24
N HIS A 62 -6.74 0.53 -11.18
CA HIS A 62 -5.54 -0.09 -11.70
C HIS A 62 -5.11 -1.30 -10.87
N LYS A 63 -4.72 -2.37 -11.56
CA LYS A 63 -4.19 -3.58 -10.92
C LYS A 63 -2.71 -3.40 -10.67
N TRP A 64 -2.33 -3.28 -9.39
CA TRP A 64 -0.95 -3.32 -8.91
C TRP A 64 -0.92 -3.99 -7.54
N SER A 65 0.23 -4.52 -7.15
CA SER A 65 0.34 -5.32 -5.92
C SER A 65 0.66 -4.45 -4.71
N THR A 66 -0.36 -3.98 -3.98
CA THR A 66 -0.15 -3.27 -2.70
C THR A 66 0.61 -4.14 -1.69
N ARG A 67 0.31 -5.45 -1.67
CA ARG A 67 1.06 -6.42 -0.87
C ARG A 67 2.52 -6.51 -1.30
N GLY A 68 2.80 -6.41 -2.59
CA GLY A 68 4.17 -6.36 -3.14
C GLY A 68 4.93 -5.16 -2.60
N VAL A 69 4.32 -3.96 -2.68
CA VAL A 69 4.90 -2.72 -2.12
C VAL A 69 5.22 -2.89 -0.64
N ILE A 70 4.25 -3.33 0.18
CA ILE A 70 4.44 -3.53 1.62
C ILE A 70 5.58 -4.52 1.88
N ARG A 71 5.58 -5.68 1.21
CA ARG A 71 6.63 -6.70 1.40
C ARG A 71 8.01 -6.18 1.02
N THR A 72 8.13 -5.44 -0.08
CA THR A 72 9.41 -4.87 -0.52
C THR A 72 9.95 -3.87 0.51
N VAL A 73 9.11 -2.99 1.05
CA VAL A 73 9.51 -2.05 2.11
C VAL A 73 9.91 -2.82 3.38
N CYS A 74 9.10 -3.76 3.84
CA CYS A 74 9.42 -4.55 5.04
C CYS A 74 10.73 -5.34 4.90
N ASN A 75 10.95 -5.98 3.75
CA ASN A 75 12.19 -6.69 3.47
C ASN A 75 13.39 -5.74 3.47
N ARG A 76 13.23 -4.53 2.92
CA ARG A 76 14.29 -3.53 2.95
C ARG A 76 14.64 -3.13 4.38
N VAL A 77 13.65 -2.84 5.22
CA VAL A 77 13.87 -2.50 6.63
C VAL A 77 14.58 -3.63 7.38
N ILE A 78 14.17 -4.88 7.17
CA ILE A 78 14.83 -6.05 7.78
C ILE A 78 16.29 -6.14 7.34
N ASN A 79 16.56 -5.98 6.04
CA ASN A 79 17.93 -6.05 5.51
C ASN A 79 18.83 -4.95 6.09
N GLU A 80 18.32 -3.73 6.24
CA GLU A 80 19.07 -2.62 6.85
C GLU A 80 19.33 -2.89 8.34
N ILE A 81 18.36 -3.42 9.10
CA ILE A 81 18.58 -3.82 10.50
C ILE A 81 19.66 -4.91 10.62
N VAL A 82 19.66 -5.87 9.69
CA VAL A 82 20.63 -6.97 9.68
C VAL A 82 22.03 -6.48 9.29
N SER A 83 22.16 -5.51 8.38
CA SER A 83 23.47 -4.97 7.98
C SER A 83 24.15 -4.16 9.07
N GLU A 84 23.40 -3.56 9.99
CA GLU A 84 23.93 -2.77 11.11
C GLU A 84 24.40 -3.62 12.31
N GLN A 85 24.45 -4.95 12.18
CA GLN A 85 24.91 -5.82 13.26
C GLN A 85 26.41 -5.62 13.54
N THR A 86 26.73 -5.07 14.71
CA THR A 86 28.11 -4.90 15.18
C THR A 86 28.72 -6.23 15.62
N LEU A 87 29.93 -6.53 15.15
CA LEU A 87 30.70 -7.70 15.60
C LEU A 87 30.97 -7.62 17.11
N GLY A 88 30.63 -8.68 17.86
CA GLY A 88 31.00 -8.84 19.27
C GLY A 88 29.91 -8.56 20.30
N ARG A 89 28.75 -8.00 19.92
CA ARG A 89 27.57 -7.88 20.79
C ARG A 89 26.39 -8.64 20.17
N GLN A 90 25.69 -9.45 20.96
CA GLN A 90 24.47 -10.09 20.52
C GLN A 90 23.42 -9.00 20.21
N PRO A 91 22.92 -8.88 18.97
CA PRO A 91 21.91 -7.89 18.64
C PRO A 91 20.61 -8.22 19.37
N PHE A 92 19.97 -7.22 19.97
CA PHE A 92 18.63 -7.34 20.55
C PHE A 92 17.68 -6.44 19.77
N LEU A 93 16.54 -6.99 19.33
CA LEU A 93 15.51 -6.25 18.61
C LEU A 93 14.23 -6.27 19.44
N GLN A 94 13.74 -5.09 19.81
CA GLN A 94 12.43 -4.94 20.42
C GLN A 94 11.39 -4.69 19.33
N VAL A 95 10.45 -5.62 19.18
CA VAL A 95 9.34 -5.49 18.21
C VAL A 95 8.08 -5.11 18.97
N ILE A 96 7.51 -3.95 18.63
CA ILE A 96 6.22 -3.49 19.16
C ILE A 96 5.15 -3.86 18.15
N ILE A 97 4.19 -4.67 18.58
CA ILE A 97 3.05 -5.09 17.76
C ILE A 97 1.81 -4.44 18.34
N ASP A 98 1.23 -3.53 17.59
CA ASP A 98 -0.05 -2.90 17.92
C ASP A 98 -1.06 -3.16 16.81
N LEU A 99 -2.34 -3.25 17.20
CA LEU A 99 -3.46 -3.42 16.28
C LEU A 99 -4.25 -2.12 16.23
N THR A 100 -4.07 -1.36 15.17
CA THR A 100 -4.85 -0.15 14.93
C THR A 100 -6.03 -0.43 14.01
N THR A 101 -7.16 0.23 14.27
CA THR A 101 -8.35 0.19 13.41
C THR A 101 -8.45 1.47 12.62
N LEU A 102 -8.43 1.36 11.30
CA LEU A 102 -8.69 2.48 10.39
C LEU A 102 -10.17 2.43 10.00
N GLU A 103 -10.98 3.30 10.60
CA GLU A 103 -12.40 3.36 10.29
C GLU A 103 -12.62 3.84 8.86
N LYS A 104 -13.41 3.08 8.10
CA LYS A 104 -13.78 3.44 6.73
C LYS A 104 -15.18 4.01 6.71
N ALA A 105 -15.29 5.34 6.62
CA ALA A 105 -16.55 6.04 6.46
C ALA A 105 -16.79 6.38 4.97
N GLY A 106 -18.05 6.23 4.51
CA GLY A 106 -18.42 6.52 3.12
C GLY A 106 -19.67 5.77 2.66
N LYS A 107 -20.10 6.04 1.43
CA LYS A 107 -21.22 5.32 0.79
C LYS A 107 -20.66 4.09 0.07
N PHE A 108 -21.03 2.89 0.52
CA PHE A 108 -20.56 1.64 -0.05
C PHE A 108 -21.73 0.84 -0.61
N LYS A 109 -22.00 0.97 -1.91
CA LYS A 109 -23.12 0.28 -2.59
C LYS A 109 -23.12 -1.23 -2.39
N ALA A 110 -21.94 -1.86 -2.41
CA ALA A 110 -21.79 -3.29 -2.17
C ALA A 110 -22.17 -3.74 -0.73
N LEU A 111 -22.33 -2.79 0.19
CA LEU A 111 -22.73 -3.01 1.58
C LEU A 111 -24.15 -2.47 1.87
N GLU A 112 -24.86 -1.91 0.87
CA GLU A 112 -26.21 -1.37 1.04
C GLU A 112 -27.25 -2.49 1.25
N ASN A 113 -27.06 -3.65 0.60
CA ASN A 113 -27.93 -4.83 0.73
C ASN A 113 -27.54 -5.74 1.90
N ALA A 114 -26.45 -5.46 2.61
CA ALA A 114 -26.15 -6.08 3.89
C ALA A 114 -27.06 -5.42 4.95
N GLY A 115 -28.35 -5.76 4.88
CA GLY A 115 -29.41 -5.19 5.71
C GLY A 115 -28.97 -5.06 7.16
N GLN A 116 -29.11 -3.84 7.69
CA GLN A 116 -29.03 -3.47 9.10
C GLN A 116 -27.82 -4.01 9.89
N ARG A 117 -26.89 -3.10 10.18
CA ARG A 117 -25.72 -3.31 11.05
C ARG A 117 -24.80 -4.44 10.57
N LEU A 118 -23.89 -4.09 9.67
CA LEU A 118 -22.52 -4.55 9.91
C LEU A 118 -22.17 -4.08 11.34
N PRO A 119 -21.65 -4.94 12.24
CA PRO A 119 -21.08 -4.43 13.47
C PRO A 119 -20.10 -3.31 13.09
N ARG A 120 -19.92 -2.30 13.94
CA ARG A 120 -18.96 -1.19 13.79
C ARG A 120 -17.49 -1.64 13.59
N LYS A 121 -17.22 -2.88 13.20
CA LYS A 121 -15.92 -3.51 12.98
C LYS A 121 -16.01 -4.48 11.81
N THR A 122 -15.98 -3.99 10.57
CA THR A 122 -15.41 -4.81 9.49
C THR A 122 -13.91 -4.86 9.75
N ARG A 123 -13.48 -5.90 10.46
CA ARG A 123 -12.11 -6.10 10.93
C ARG A 123 -11.22 -6.44 9.74
N PHE A 124 -10.44 -5.47 9.26
CA PHE A 124 -9.29 -5.75 8.41
C PHE A 124 -8.08 -5.98 9.31
N THR A 125 -7.78 -7.23 9.61
CA THR A 125 -6.54 -7.62 10.30
C THR A 125 -5.38 -7.61 9.31
N PHE A 126 -4.49 -6.63 9.43
CA PHE A 126 -3.16 -6.68 8.81
C PHE A 126 -2.22 -7.38 9.79
N GLY A 127 -2.04 -8.69 9.61
CA GLY A 127 -0.99 -9.44 10.29
C GLY A 127 0.31 -9.35 9.50
N CYS A 128 1.29 -8.59 9.99
CA CYS A 128 2.68 -8.73 9.55
C CYS A 128 3.36 -9.74 10.48
N GLY A 129 3.34 -11.02 10.10
CA GLY A 129 4.07 -12.06 10.81
C GLY A 129 5.48 -12.21 10.23
N VAL A 130 6.49 -12.01 11.06
CA VAL A 130 7.83 -12.60 10.85
C VAL A 130 7.96 -13.71 11.89
N PHE A 131 7.92 -14.95 11.46
CA PHE A 131 8.21 -16.11 12.30
C PHE A 131 9.43 -16.83 11.73
N SER A 132 10.46 -16.92 12.56
CA SER A 132 11.67 -17.67 12.31
C SER A 132 11.35 -19.17 12.35
N SER A 133 11.62 -19.84 11.24
CA SER A 133 11.71 -21.30 11.10
C SER A 133 10.39 -22.10 11.05
N TRP A 134 10.34 -22.99 10.05
CA TRP A 134 9.35 -24.01 9.70
C TRP A 134 8.11 -23.57 8.89
N SER A 135 8.00 -24.20 7.72
CA SER A 135 7.04 -24.02 6.63
C SER A 135 5.60 -23.71 7.06
N VAL A 136 5.02 -22.66 6.49
CA VAL A 136 3.57 -22.53 6.36
C VAL A 136 3.24 -21.99 4.97
N ALA A 137 2.42 -22.76 4.24
CA ALA A 137 1.86 -22.38 2.96
C ALA A 137 1.00 -21.12 3.12
N ASN A 138 1.36 -20.05 2.42
CA ASN A 138 0.59 -18.81 2.39
C ASN A 138 -0.45 -18.87 1.27
N THR A 139 -1.64 -19.38 1.56
CA THR A 139 -2.83 -19.07 0.75
C THR A 139 -3.57 -17.91 1.39
N VAL A 140 -3.29 -16.70 0.90
CA VAL A 140 -4.14 -15.52 1.16
C VAL A 140 -5.07 -15.42 -0.04
N GLU A 141 -6.27 -15.98 0.09
CA GLU A 141 -7.37 -15.67 -0.83
C GLU A 141 -7.94 -14.31 -0.44
N PHE A 142 -7.61 -13.30 -1.24
CA PHE A 142 -8.50 -12.16 -1.37
C PHE A 142 -9.78 -12.66 -2.02
N PRO A 143 -10.98 -12.24 -1.55
CA PRO A 143 -12.19 -12.41 -2.33
C PRO A 143 -11.95 -11.75 -3.68
N ARG A 144 -11.70 -12.54 -4.73
CA ARG A 144 -11.93 -12.06 -6.08
C ARG A 144 -13.41 -11.83 -6.13
N MET A 145 -13.84 -10.57 -6.23
CA MET A 145 -15.17 -10.28 -6.75
C MET A 145 -15.19 -10.93 -8.14
N SER A 146 -15.86 -12.08 -8.23
CA SER A 146 -16.09 -12.81 -9.46
C SER A 146 -16.65 -11.84 -10.49
N GLY A 147 -16.16 -11.97 -11.71
CA GLY A 147 -16.47 -11.04 -12.78
C GLY A 147 -17.98 -10.91 -13.00
N GLU A 148 -18.55 -9.80 -12.55
CA GLU A 148 -19.68 -9.20 -13.21
C GLU A 148 -19.15 -8.02 -14.02
N LYS A 149 -19.39 -8.10 -15.33
CA LYS A 149 -19.12 -7.02 -16.27
C LYS A 149 -19.77 -5.76 -15.70
N ALA A 150 -18.96 -4.72 -15.45
CA ALA A 150 -19.51 -3.40 -15.18
C ALA A 150 -20.40 -3.01 -16.37
N PRO A 151 -21.70 -2.68 -16.17
CA PRO A 151 -22.50 -2.13 -17.25
C PRO A 151 -21.85 -0.81 -17.66
N LEU A 152 -21.63 -0.67 -18.97
CA LEU A 152 -21.23 0.57 -19.62
C LEU A 152 -22.21 1.68 -19.23
N LEU A 153 -21.84 2.49 -18.24
CA LEU A 153 -22.51 3.76 -17.99
C LEU A 153 -21.95 4.79 -18.97
N GLN A 154 -22.56 4.82 -20.16
CA GLN A 154 -22.73 6.07 -20.89
C GLN A 154 -23.63 6.97 -20.04
N GLN A 155 -23.05 7.93 -19.33
CA GLN A 155 -23.75 9.17 -18.98
C GLN A 155 -22.78 10.33 -19.14
N GLY A 156 -23.18 11.25 -20.02
CA GLY A 156 -22.47 12.47 -20.36
C GLY A 156 -22.33 13.42 -19.18
N TRP A 157 -21.36 14.31 -19.33
CA TRP A 157 -21.15 15.45 -18.46
C TRP A 157 -21.49 16.68 -19.30
N ASP A 158 -22.62 17.32 -18.97
CA ASP A 158 -22.74 18.77 -19.12
C ASP A 158 -21.94 19.44 -17.98
#